data_AF-A0A290Z2V9-F1
#
_entry.id   AF-A0A290Z2V9-F1
#
_cell.length_a   1.000
_cell.length_b   1.000
_cell.length_c   1.000
_cell.angle_alpha   90.00
_cell.angle_beta   90.00
_cell.angle_gamma   90.00
#
_symmetry.space_group_name_H-M   'P 1'
#
loop_
_entity.id
_entity.type
_entity.pdbx_description
1 polymer ?
#
loop_
_entity_poly.entity_id
_entity_poly.type
_entity_poly.pdbx_seq_one_letter_code
_entity_poly.pdbx_strand_id
1 'polypeptide(L)'
;MLGSAGDEVDVVVVGAGPNGLVAAALLADAGWDVAVLEAGDRPGGAVRTEEFVAPGFRSDVFSSFYPLGAGSPVIAGLGLEEHGLRWRRAPEVLAHVLPDDRVAVLSDEVGRTAASLEAFGAGDGQAWRDEFALWERVRERLLDALLRPFPPVRAGAGLLGALGAGDALRLVRSLVLSVRAFGAERFTGEGGTLLLAGNAMHTDLGPDQAAGTAFGWLLSMLGQDVGYPVPEGGAGALAEALARRFGGAVHLGRPVDRIVVAGGRALGVRDAAGGFVRARKAVLADVPAPALYLDLVGAEHLPARLVSDLGAFEWDDATIKVDWALSGPIPWTAEAARRAGTVHVGGDLDGLAVGATQIACGRVPDDPFLIMGQMTTADPTRSPEGTEAAWAYTHVPRGLRWTRDGLERYADRVEAVVEARAPGFRDLVLGRVVQGPEDLKDRNPSLLGGSTNSGTAAIHQQLVFRPVPGLGRADTPVDRLYLASASAHPGGGVHGAAGANAARAALARNGLGGDGYRLLVQGLQRALYR
;
A
#
# COMPACT_ATOMS: atom_id res chain seq x y z
N MET A 1 -21.19 -23.94 31.31
CA MET A 1 -20.27 -22.79 31.24
C MET A 1 -18.96 -23.17 31.92
N LEU A 2 -18.00 -23.67 31.14
CA LEU A 2 -16.59 -23.78 31.51
C LEU A 2 -15.84 -23.66 30.18
N GLY A 3 -15.23 -22.50 29.93
CA GLY A 3 -14.34 -22.30 28.80
C GLY A 3 -13.10 -23.18 28.97
N SER A 4 -12.68 -23.81 27.88
CA SER A 4 -11.40 -24.52 27.83
C SER A 4 -10.25 -23.58 28.18
N ALA A 5 -9.27 -24.08 28.92
CA ALA A 5 -8.11 -23.34 29.41
C ALA A 5 -7.08 -22.95 28.31
N GLY A 6 -7.55 -22.57 27.12
CA GLY A 6 -6.72 -22.09 25.98
C GLY A 6 -7.21 -20.79 25.34
N ASP A 7 -8.20 -20.12 25.94
CA ASP A 7 -8.94 -19.00 25.33
C ASP A 7 -8.60 -17.62 25.92
N GLU A 8 -7.47 -17.46 26.63
CA GLU A 8 -7.03 -16.18 27.20
C GLU A 8 -5.57 -15.88 26.86
N VAL A 9 -5.34 -14.71 26.26
CA VAL A 9 -4.01 -14.22 25.85
C VAL A 9 -3.80 -12.78 26.32
N ASP A 10 -2.59 -12.25 26.22
CA ASP A 10 -2.37 -10.83 26.49
C ASP A 10 -3.01 -9.95 25.41
N VAL A 11 -2.85 -10.34 24.15
CA VAL A 11 -3.34 -9.58 23.01
C VAL A 11 -3.90 -10.49 21.93
N VAL A 12 -5.02 -10.06 21.36
CA VAL A 12 -5.56 -10.64 20.13
C VAL A 12 -5.30 -9.67 18.98
N VAL A 13 -4.69 -10.16 17.91
CA VAL A 13 -4.59 -9.46 16.63
C VAL A 13 -5.63 -10.03 15.68
N VAL A 14 -6.50 -9.19 15.14
CA VAL A 14 -7.54 -9.55 14.19
C VAL A 14 -7.02 -9.26 12.77
N GLY A 15 -6.78 -10.31 11.99
CA GLY A 15 -6.17 -10.26 10.67
C GLY A 15 -4.66 -10.56 10.72
N ALA A 16 -4.21 -11.45 9.83
CA ALA A 16 -2.81 -11.80 9.61
C ALA A 16 -2.26 -11.14 8.34
N GLY A 17 -2.69 -9.90 8.06
CA GLY A 17 -2.04 -9.04 7.07
C GLY A 17 -0.62 -8.62 7.52
N PRO A 18 0.14 -7.94 6.66
CA PRO A 18 1.50 -7.55 6.97
C PRO A 18 1.59 -6.68 8.22
N ASN A 19 0.64 -5.76 8.42
CA ASN A 19 0.62 -4.92 9.62
C ASN A 19 0.28 -5.73 10.87
N GLY A 20 -0.71 -6.63 10.81
CA GLY A 20 -1.07 -7.51 11.91
C GLY A 20 0.10 -8.40 12.36
N LEU A 21 0.82 -9.00 11.40
CA LEU A 21 1.99 -9.83 11.70
C LEU A 21 3.17 -9.01 12.27
N VAL A 22 3.41 -7.80 11.76
CA VAL A 22 4.40 -6.88 12.34
C VAL A 22 4.03 -6.52 13.78
N ALA A 23 2.76 -6.19 14.03
CA ALA A 23 2.29 -5.87 15.37
C ALA A 23 2.46 -7.07 16.32
N ALA A 24 2.11 -8.26 15.86
CA ALA A 24 2.24 -9.49 16.61
C ALA A 24 3.70 -9.78 16.98
N ALA A 25 4.63 -9.66 16.02
CA ALA A 25 6.07 -9.83 16.27
C ALA A 25 6.60 -8.85 17.33
N LEU A 26 6.27 -7.56 17.22
CA LEU A 26 6.74 -6.55 18.16
C LEU A 26 6.17 -6.73 19.57
N LEU A 27 4.92 -7.20 19.69
CA LEU A 27 4.32 -7.49 20.99
C LEU A 27 4.89 -8.78 21.61
N ALA A 28 5.17 -9.79 20.79
CA ALA A 28 5.87 -11.01 21.23
C ALA A 28 7.29 -10.70 21.70
N ASP A 29 8.04 -9.84 21.00
CA ASP A 29 9.37 -9.37 21.43
C ASP A 29 9.33 -8.65 22.79
N ALA A 30 8.20 -8.00 23.10
CA ALA A 30 7.95 -7.39 24.42
C ALA A 30 7.49 -8.40 25.48
N GLY A 31 7.51 -9.70 25.18
CA GLY A 31 7.14 -10.80 26.07
C GLY A 31 5.65 -10.96 26.28
N TRP A 32 4.81 -10.42 25.40
CA TRP A 32 3.36 -10.62 25.48
C TRP A 32 2.95 -11.95 24.84
N ASP A 33 1.93 -12.56 25.41
CA ASP A 33 1.25 -13.71 24.81
C ASP A 33 0.25 -13.25 23.73
N VAL A 34 0.53 -13.61 22.48
CA VAL A 34 -0.16 -13.09 21.29
C VAL A 34 -0.88 -14.21 20.54
N ALA A 35 -2.17 -14.03 20.28
CA ALA A 35 -2.91 -14.82 19.30
C ALA A 35 -3.29 -13.96 18.09
N VAL A 36 -2.98 -14.44 16.88
CA VAL A 36 -3.45 -13.82 15.63
C VAL A 36 -4.61 -14.66 15.09
N LEU A 37 -5.76 -14.05 14.83
CA LEU A 37 -6.92 -14.71 14.22
C LEU A 37 -7.08 -14.24 12.78
N GLU A 38 -7.01 -15.17 11.84
CA GLU A 38 -7.09 -14.92 10.39
C GLU A 38 -8.32 -15.61 9.81
N ALA A 39 -9.09 -14.88 9.00
CA ALA A 39 -10.29 -15.40 8.36
C ALA A 39 -9.96 -16.38 7.22
N GLY A 40 -8.90 -16.11 6.47
CA GLY A 40 -8.42 -16.92 5.36
C GLY A 40 -7.73 -18.23 5.77
N ASP A 41 -7.41 -19.03 4.76
CA ASP A 41 -6.72 -20.31 4.88
C ASP A 41 -5.20 -20.19 5.04
N ARG A 42 -4.66 -18.96 4.98
CA ARG A 42 -3.24 -18.62 5.04
C ARG A 42 -3.05 -17.17 5.50
N PRO A 43 -1.89 -16.83 6.08
CA PRO A 43 -1.57 -15.44 6.41
C PRO A 43 -1.24 -14.61 5.14
N GLY A 44 -1.27 -13.29 5.27
CA GLY A 44 -0.73 -12.36 4.28
C GLY A 44 -1.71 -11.31 3.76
N GLY A 45 -3.02 -11.50 3.91
CA GLY A 45 -4.02 -10.54 3.41
C GLY A 45 -3.82 -10.22 1.92
N ALA A 46 -3.44 -8.98 1.60
CA ALA A 46 -3.17 -8.52 0.23
C ALA A 46 -1.74 -8.83 -0.28
N VAL A 47 -0.96 -9.61 0.47
CA VAL A 47 0.39 -10.07 0.11
C VAL A 47 0.33 -11.58 -0.09
N ARG A 48 -0.09 -12.00 -1.29
CA ARG A 48 -0.40 -13.39 -1.64
C ARG A 48 0.08 -13.74 -3.04
N THR A 49 0.59 -14.95 -3.17
CA THR A 49 0.99 -15.57 -4.44
C THR A 49 0.22 -16.86 -4.64
N GLU A 50 -0.27 -17.07 -5.86
CA GLU A 50 -0.99 -18.26 -6.27
C GLU A 50 -0.58 -18.68 -7.68
N GLU A 51 -0.81 -19.95 -8.02
CA GLU A 51 -0.68 -20.48 -9.37
C GLU A 51 -2.10 -20.61 -9.96
N PHE A 52 -2.70 -19.48 -10.34
CA PHE A 52 -4.10 -19.44 -10.76
C PHE A 52 -4.32 -19.02 -12.22
N VAL A 53 -3.26 -18.56 -12.90
CA VAL A 53 -3.33 -18.13 -14.30
C VAL A 53 -3.02 -19.29 -15.25
N ALA A 54 -1.93 -20.00 -15.00
CA ALA A 54 -1.54 -21.21 -15.72
C ALA A 54 -0.59 -22.07 -14.86
N PRO A 55 -0.50 -23.40 -15.10
CA PRO A 55 0.43 -24.26 -14.38
C PRO A 55 1.89 -23.81 -14.53
N GLY A 56 2.62 -23.77 -13.43
CA GLY A 56 4.01 -23.29 -13.36
C GLY A 56 4.18 -21.76 -13.35
N PHE A 57 3.10 -20.97 -13.48
CA PHE A 57 3.14 -19.50 -13.41
C PHE A 57 2.65 -19.02 -12.04
N ARG A 58 3.57 -18.46 -11.25
CA ARG A 58 3.25 -17.84 -9.97
C ARG A 58 2.85 -16.38 -10.20
N SER A 59 1.62 -16.05 -9.82
CA SER A 59 1.05 -14.72 -9.94
C SER A 59 0.74 -14.16 -8.55
N ASP A 60 1.06 -12.89 -8.34
CA ASP A 60 0.67 -12.20 -7.12
C ASP A 60 -0.78 -11.76 -7.26
N VAL A 61 -1.62 -12.16 -6.31
CA VAL A 61 -3.08 -11.99 -6.41
C VAL A 61 -3.46 -10.51 -6.28
N PHE A 62 -2.67 -9.73 -5.53
CA PHE A 62 -2.95 -8.33 -5.24
C PHE A 62 -1.69 -7.45 -5.39
N SER A 63 -0.92 -7.23 -4.31
CA SER A 63 0.32 -6.45 -4.33
C SER A 63 1.53 -7.27 -4.80
N SER A 64 2.48 -6.63 -5.49
CA SER A 64 3.62 -7.34 -6.12
C SER A 64 4.98 -6.66 -5.94
N PHE A 65 5.05 -5.32 -5.90
CA PHE A 65 6.28 -4.55 -5.72
C PHE A 65 6.28 -3.81 -4.37
N TYR A 66 7.42 -3.77 -3.67
CA TYR A 66 7.49 -3.33 -2.28
C TYR A 66 8.57 -2.28 -1.98
N PRO A 67 8.64 -1.14 -2.70
CA PRO A 67 9.59 -0.07 -2.39
C PRO A 67 9.45 0.46 -0.95
N LEU A 68 8.22 0.72 -0.52
CA LEU A 68 7.92 1.17 0.84
C LEU A 68 8.19 0.10 1.90
N GLY A 69 8.02 -1.19 1.55
CA GLY A 69 8.39 -2.30 2.41
C GLY A 69 9.91 -2.38 2.61
N ALA A 70 10.67 -2.37 1.52
CA ALA A 70 12.13 -2.44 1.55
C ALA A 70 12.80 -1.19 2.15
N GLY A 71 12.22 -0.01 1.93
CA GLY A 71 12.67 1.25 2.54
C GLY A 71 12.21 1.46 3.99
N SER A 72 11.33 0.61 4.52
CA SER A 72 10.75 0.81 5.86
C SER A 72 11.73 0.43 6.97
N PRO A 73 12.05 1.36 7.91
CA PRO A 73 12.82 1.02 9.11
C PRO A 73 12.11 -0.01 10.01
N VAL A 74 10.78 -0.12 9.92
CA VAL A 74 10.01 -1.12 10.67
C VAL A 74 10.26 -2.52 10.12
N ILE A 75 10.21 -2.69 8.80
CA ILE A 75 10.45 -3.99 8.16
C ILE A 75 11.93 -4.38 8.29
N ALA A 76 12.85 -3.44 8.02
CA ALA A 76 14.28 -3.67 8.17
C ALA A 76 14.64 -4.10 9.62
N GLY A 77 14.01 -3.48 10.62
CA GLY A 77 14.22 -3.82 12.03
C GLY A 77 13.76 -5.23 12.45
N LEU A 78 13.00 -5.93 11.60
CA LEU A 78 12.56 -7.30 11.85
C LEU A 78 13.52 -8.37 11.34
N GLY A 79 14.51 -8.02 10.50
CA GLY A 79 15.50 -8.97 9.98
C GLY A 79 14.89 -10.11 9.17
N LEU A 80 13.90 -9.83 8.33
CA LEU A 80 13.10 -10.86 7.64
C LEU A 80 13.92 -11.76 6.70
N GLU A 81 15.09 -11.31 6.26
CA GLU A 81 16.05 -12.10 5.49
C GLU A 81 16.55 -13.32 6.27
N GLU A 82 16.69 -13.20 7.59
CA GLU A 82 17.01 -14.32 8.49
C GLU A 82 15.84 -15.32 8.60
N HIS A 83 14.65 -14.87 8.22
CA HIS A 83 13.41 -15.65 8.17
C HIS A 83 13.03 -16.06 6.73
N GLY A 84 14.01 -16.07 5.83
CA GLY A 84 13.88 -16.62 4.47
C GLY A 84 13.36 -15.64 3.43
N LEU A 85 13.19 -14.36 3.75
CA LEU A 85 12.90 -13.35 2.74
C LEU A 85 14.14 -13.09 1.87
N ARG A 86 13.93 -13.01 0.55
CA ARG A 86 14.98 -12.59 -0.39
C ARG A 86 14.37 -11.60 -1.37
N TRP A 87 14.98 -10.42 -1.46
CA TRP A 87 14.55 -9.41 -2.43
C TRP A 87 15.19 -9.65 -3.79
N ARG A 88 14.38 -9.59 -4.84
CA ARG A 88 14.78 -9.59 -6.25
C ARG A 88 14.42 -8.25 -6.87
N ARG A 89 15.15 -7.88 -7.91
CA ARG A 89 15.00 -6.60 -8.62
C ARG A 89 15.17 -6.86 -10.11
N ALA A 90 14.37 -6.18 -10.91
CA ALA A 90 14.58 -6.12 -12.35
C ALA A 90 15.79 -5.23 -12.69
N PRO A 91 16.38 -5.40 -13.89
CA PRO A 91 17.50 -4.56 -14.33
C PRO A 91 17.20 -3.06 -14.44
N GLU A 92 15.97 -2.68 -14.80
CA GLU A 92 15.46 -1.33 -14.56
C GLU A 92 14.30 -1.39 -13.57
N VAL A 93 14.16 -0.31 -12.79
CA VAL A 93 13.09 -0.21 -11.80
C VAL A 93 11.77 0.01 -12.52
N LEU A 94 11.72 1.05 -13.35
CA LEU A 94 10.50 1.45 -14.02
C LEU A 94 10.76 2.06 -15.40
N ALA A 95 9.91 1.74 -16.37
CA ALA A 95 9.83 2.44 -17.65
C ALA A 95 8.44 3.07 -17.82
N HIS A 96 8.39 4.37 -18.12
CA HIS A 96 7.16 5.03 -18.54
C HIS A 96 7.17 5.21 -20.05
N VAL A 97 6.30 4.46 -20.73
CA VAL A 97 6.25 4.37 -22.20
C VAL A 97 5.15 5.28 -22.72
N LEU A 98 5.55 6.30 -23.48
CA LEU A 98 4.65 7.28 -24.08
C LEU A 98 3.91 6.72 -25.31
N PRO A 99 2.80 7.37 -25.73
CA PRO A 99 2.10 7.04 -26.97
C PRO A 99 2.91 7.21 -28.28
N ASP A 100 4.09 7.78 -28.25
CA ASP A 100 5.01 7.92 -29.40
C ASP A 100 6.26 7.02 -29.27
N ASP A 101 6.21 6.03 -28.37
CA ASP A 101 7.29 5.10 -28.03
C ASP A 101 8.54 5.72 -27.38
N ARG A 102 8.54 7.04 -27.09
CA ARG A 102 9.55 7.60 -26.16
C ARG A 102 9.39 6.98 -24.78
N VAL A 103 10.48 6.87 -24.05
CA VAL A 103 10.51 6.19 -22.74
C VAL A 103 11.32 6.95 -21.72
N ALA A 104 10.71 7.29 -20.60
CA ALA A 104 11.39 7.79 -19.41
C ALA A 104 11.71 6.59 -18.49
N VAL A 105 12.97 6.44 -18.11
CA VAL A 105 13.45 5.28 -17.34
C VAL A 105 13.86 5.71 -15.95
N LEU A 106 13.35 5.02 -14.94
CA LEU A 106 13.85 5.03 -13.57
C LEU A 106 14.69 3.78 -13.35
N SER A 107 15.93 3.98 -12.94
CA SER A 107 16.90 2.95 -12.60
C SER A 107 17.34 3.12 -11.15
N ASP A 108 17.83 2.08 -10.50
CA ASP A 108 18.50 2.20 -9.19
C ASP A 108 19.88 2.87 -9.33
N GLU A 109 20.43 2.89 -10.54
CA GLU A 109 21.58 3.71 -10.90
C GLU A 109 21.17 5.13 -11.33
N VAL A 110 21.39 6.12 -10.45
CA VAL A 110 21.00 7.53 -10.71
C VAL A 110 21.55 8.09 -12.02
N GLY A 111 22.72 7.62 -12.46
CA GLY A 111 23.31 8.02 -13.74
C GLY A 111 22.47 7.61 -14.95
N ARG A 112 21.80 6.47 -14.89
CA ARG A 112 20.97 5.94 -15.96
C ARG A 112 19.63 6.66 -16.03
N THR A 113 19.01 6.92 -14.88
CA THR A 113 17.82 7.79 -14.80
C THR A 113 18.14 9.17 -15.35
N ALA A 114 19.22 9.80 -14.90
CA ALA A 114 19.64 11.12 -15.36
C ALA A 114 19.88 11.17 -16.88
N ALA A 115 20.55 10.15 -17.45
CA ALA A 115 20.78 10.08 -18.89
C ALA A 115 19.48 9.90 -19.69
N SER A 116 18.53 9.11 -19.18
CA SER A 116 17.20 8.98 -19.79
C SER A 116 16.46 10.32 -19.80
N LEU A 117 16.49 11.06 -18.69
CA LEU A 117 15.77 12.34 -18.58
C LEU A 117 16.42 13.46 -19.41
N GLU A 118 17.75 13.49 -19.52
CA GLU A 118 18.45 14.45 -20.39
C GLU A 118 18.01 14.34 -21.86
N ALA A 119 17.58 13.16 -22.31
CA ALA A 119 17.05 12.98 -23.66
C ALA A 119 15.68 13.65 -23.89
N PHE A 120 14.95 14.00 -22.82
CA PHE A 120 13.68 14.74 -22.89
C PHE A 120 13.85 16.26 -22.79
N GLY A 121 14.86 16.71 -22.04
CA GLY A 121 15.09 18.13 -21.80
C GLY A 121 16.50 18.39 -21.30
N ALA A 122 17.14 19.42 -21.88
CA ALA A 122 18.48 19.82 -21.46
C ALA A 122 18.48 20.23 -19.98
N GLY A 123 19.36 19.62 -19.19
CA GLY A 123 19.48 19.86 -17.75
C GLY A 123 18.57 19.01 -16.87
N ASP A 124 17.63 18.23 -17.44
CA ASP A 124 16.73 17.38 -16.67
C ASP A 124 17.48 16.26 -15.94
N GLY A 125 18.60 15.79 -16.51
CA GLY A 125 19.44 14.81 -15.84
C GLY A 125 20.08 15.37 -14.57
N GLN A 126 20.48 16.63 -14.57
CA GLN A 126 20.99 17.29 -13.37
C GLN A 126 19.87 17.60 -12.38
N ALA A 127 18.70 18.04 -12.87
CA ALA A 127 17.53 18.29 -12.02
C ALA A 127 17.14 17.04 -11.21
N TRP A 128 17.16 15.86 -11.83
CA TRP A 128 16.91 14.60 -11.13
C TRP A 128 17.97 14.25 -10.09
N ARG A 129 19.26 14.45 -10.41
CA ARG A 129 20.36 14.22 -9.45
C ARG A 129 20.22 15.09 -8.22
N ASP A 130 19.80 16.33 -8.39
CA ASP A 130 19.56 17.26 -7.29
C ASP A 130 18.37 16.80 -6.41
N GLU A 131 17.29 16.29 -7.01
CA GLU A 131 16.16 15.69 -6.28
C GLU A 131 16.60 14.45 -5.49
N PHE A 132 17.41 13.59 -6.10
CA PHE A 132 17.94 12.42 -5.40
C PHE A 132 18.90 12.84 -4.28
N ALA A 133 19.76 13.83 -4.48
CA ALA A 133 20.62 14.36 -3.43
C ALA A 133 19.81 14.99 -2.28
N LEU A 134 18.66 15.60 -2.57
CA LEU A 134 17.71 16.04 -1.54
C LEU A 134 17.14 14.83 -0.79
N TRP A 135 16.71 13.79 -1.49
CA TRP A 135 16.25 12.54 -0.88
C TRP A 135 17.30 11.95 0.07
N GLU A 136 18.55 11.80 -0.36
CA GLU A 136 19.62 11.23 0.50
C GLU A 136 19.80 12.01 1.80
N ARG A 137 19.64 13.33 1.77
CA ARG A 137 19.71 14.18 2.98
C ARG A 137 18.52 13.98 3.93
N VAL A 138 17.34 13.69 3.40
CA VAL A 138 16.09 13.70 4.19
C VAL A 138 15.51 12.31 4.46
N ARG A 139 15.85 11.27 3.69
CA ARG A 139 15.14 9.98 3.63
C ARG A 139 14.88 9.36 5.00
N GLU A 140 15.90 9.29 5.86
CA GLU A 140 15.76 8.69 7.19
C GLU A 140 14.75 9.45 8.05
N ARG A 141 14.83 10.79 8.05
CA ARG A 141 13.94 11.63 8.88
C ARG A 141 12.55 11.73 8.27
N LEU A 142 12.45 11.75 6.95
CA LEU A 142 11.17 11.79 6.24
C LEU A 142 10.40 10.49 6.42
N LEU A 143 11.05 9.33 6.23
CA LEU A 143 10.44 8.03 6.45
C LEU A 143 10.10 7.82 7.93
N ASP A 144 10.96 8.25 8.86
CA ASP A 144 10.62 8.21 10.29
C ASP A 144 9.42 9.12 10.63
N ALA A 145 9.31 10.30 9.99
CA ALA A 145 8.17 11.19 10.16
C ALA A 145 6.87 10.60 9.60
N LEU A 146 6.94 10.00 8.41
CA LEU A 146 5.80 9.43 7.71
C LEU A 146 5.30 8.15 8.37
N LEU A 147 6.20 7.32 8.90
CA LEU A 147 5.87 5.99 9.42
C LEU A 147 5.55 5.98 10.93
N ARG A 148 5.67 7.11 11.64
CA ARG A 148 5.32 7.24 13.06
C ARG A 148 3.97 7.94 13.27
N PRO A 149 3.35 7.82 14.46
CA PRO A 149 2.10 8.50 14.75
C PRO A 149 2.26 10.03 14.70
N PHE A 150 1.23 10.72 14.21
CA PHE A 150 1.25 12.18 14.13
C PHE A 150 0.91 12.83 15.49
N PRO A 151 1.46 14.03 15.82
CA PRO A 151 2.50 14.78 15.09
C PRO A 151 3.91 14.20 15.27
N PRO A 152 4.71 14.08 14.19
CA PRO A 152 6.07 13.56 14.26
C PRO A 152 7.07 14.65 14.70
N VAL A 153 6.89 15.21 15.90
CA VAL A 153 7.63 16.41 16.38
C VAL A 153 9.16 16.23 16.30
N ARG A 154 9.68 15.06 16.69
CA ARG A 154 11.12 14.78 16.68
C ARG A 154 11.67 14.71 15.25
N ALA A 155 10.97 14.01 14.36
CA ALA A 155 11.39 13.88 12.97
C ALA A 155 11.28 15.22 12.23
N GLY A 156 10.23 16.02 12.51
CA GLY A 156 10.08 17.38 12.00
C GLY A 156 11.22 18.32 12.43
N ALA A 157 11.62 18.27 13.70
CA ALA A 157 12.80 19.01 14.18
C ALA A 157 14.10 18.52 13.51
N GLY A 158 14.21 17.21 13.27
CA GLY A 158 15.33 16.63 12.53
C GLY A 158 15.40 17.09 11.07
N LEU A 159 14.25 17.19 10.39
CA LEU A 159 14.15 17.75 9.02
C LEU A 159 14.55 19.23 8.99
N LEU A 160 14.07 20.01 9.96
CA LEU A 160 14.47 21.42 10.11
C LEU A 160 15.97 21.57 10.37
N GLY A 161 16.57 20.66 11.17
CA GLY A 161 18.01 20.64 11.41
C GLY A 161 18.82 20.23 10.17
N ALA A 162 18.31 19.31 9.35
CA ALA A 162 19.00 18.80 8.17
C ALA A 162 18.97 19.79 6.99
N LEU A 163 17.88 20.55 6.83
CA LEU A 163 17.67 21.45 5.70
C LEU A 163 17.77 22.94 6.07
N GLY A 164 17.59 23.30 7.34
CA GLY A 164 17.27 24.66 7.74
C GLY A 164 15.83 25.04 7.40
N ALA A 165 15.33 26.12 8.03
CA ALA A 165 13.92 26.50 7.94
C ALA A 165 13.46 26.85 6.50
N GLY A 166 14.35 27.47 5.71
CA GLY A 166 14.04 27.88 4.33
C GLY A 166 13.82 26.68 3.41
N ASP A 167 14.76 25.73 3.38
CA ASP A 167 14.65 24.54 2.51
C ASP A 167 13.61 23.55 3.02
N ALA A 168 13.40 23.46 4.33
CA ALA A 168 12.27 22.69 4.87
C ALA A 168 10.93 23.26 4.41
N LEU A 169 10.75 24.59 4.41
CA LEU A 169 9.53 25.22 3.91
C LEU A 169 9.36 25.01 2.40
N ARG A 170 10.45 25.07 1.62
CA ARG A 170 10.43 24.76 0.18
C ARG A 170 10.03 23.30 -0.07
N LEU A 171 10.58 22.35 0.67
CA LEU A 171 10.19 20.94 0.58
C LEU A 171 8.71 20.76 0.88
N VAL A 172 8.20 21.32 1.99
CA VAL A 172 6.78 21.24 2.33
C VAL A 172 5.91 21.84 1.22
N ARG A 173 6.28 23.00 0.66
CA ARG A 173 5.60 23.59 -0.48
C ARG A 173 5.58 22.64 -1.67
N SER A 174 6.73 22.08 -2.05
CA SER A 174 6.82 21.18 -3.20
C SER A 174 5.93 19.95 -3.03
N LEU A 175 5.89 19.36 -1.83
CA LEU A 175 5.07 18.18 -1.56
C LEU A 175 3.57 18.46 -1.64
N VAL A 176 3.10 19.70 -1.44
CA VAL A 176 1.67 20.04 -1.58
C VAL A 176 1.25 20.43 -3.00
N LEU A 177 2.22 20.66 -3.91
CA LEU A 177 1.91 20.92 -5.32
C LEU A 177 1.27 19.71 -6.00
N SER A 178 0.56 19.96 -7.09
CA SER A 178 0.27 18.91 -8.06
C SER A 178 1.55 18.51 -8.80
N VAL A 179 1.59 17.28 -9.34
CA VAL A 179 2.76 16.80 -10.07
C VAL A 179 3.04 17.68 -11.28
N ARG A 180 1.99 18.14 -11.98
CA ARG A 180 2.14 19.05 -13.12
C ARG A 180 2.84 20.35 -12.73
N ALA A 181 2.43 20.97 -11.62
CA ALA A 181 3.03 22.22 -11.17
C ALA A 181 4.48 22.03 -10.71
N PHE A 182 4.76 20.95 -9.95
CA PHE A 182 6.13 20.63 -9.54
C PHE A 182 7.03 20.33 -10.74
N GLY A 183 6.53 19.54 -11.69
CA GLY A 183 7.23 19.18 -12.91
C GLY A 183 7.62 20.39 -13.75
N ALA A 184 6.67 21.32 -13.96
CA ALA A 184 6.89 22.56 -14.70
C ALA A 184 7.90 23.51 -14.02
N GLU A 185 8.03 23.46 -12.69
CA GLU A 185 9.03 24.22 -11.96
C GLU A 185 10.43 23.58 -12.03
N ARG A 186 10.50 22.26 -12.27
CA ARG A 186 11.71 21.48 -12.03
C ARG A 186 12.41 20.94 -13.26
N PHE A 187 11.64 20.60 -14.29
CA PHE A 187 12.11 19.95 -15.52
C PHE A 187 11.77 20.82 -16.72
N THR A 188 12.67 20.81 -17.71
CA THR A 188 12.48 21.44 -19.01
C THR A 188 11.69 20.51 -19.94
N GLY A 189 11.98 19.20 -19.89
CA GLY A 189 11.26 18.16 -20.62
C GLY A 189 10.19 17.48 -19.76
N GLU A 190 9.41 16.60 -20.40
CA GLU A 190 8.30 15.91 -19.74
C GLU A 190 8.72 14.64 -18.96
N GLY A 191 9.89 14.06 -19.25
CA GLY A 191 10.28 12.74 -18.73
C GLY A 191 10.30 12.65 -17.20
N GLY A 192 10.90 13.63 -16.52
CA GLY A 192 10.95 13.67 -15.05
C GLY A 192 9.55 13.81 -14.45
N THR A 193 8.73 14.69 -15.04
CA THR A 193 7.33 14.90 -14.66
C THR A 193 6.50 13.63 -14.85
N LEU A 194 6.71 12.87 -15.92
CA LEU A 194 6.00 11.61 -16.20
C LEU A 194 6.37 10.49 -15.24
N LEU A 195 7.64 10.38 -14.83
CA LEU A 195 8.04 9.43 -13.77
C LEU A 195 7.30 9.74 -12.46
N LEU A 196 7.20 11.01 -12.08
CA LEU A 196 6.46 11.44 -10.90
C LEU A 196 4.95 11.21 -11.06
N ALA A 197 4.39 11.52 -12.23
CA ALA A 197 2.95 11.44 -12.47
C ALA A 197 2.47 9.99 -12.50
N GLY A 198 3.18 9.12 -13.23
CA GLY A 198 2.88 7.70 -13.24
C GLY A 198 2.97 7.08 -11.85
N ASN A 199 3.96 7.50 -11.04
CA ASN A 199 4.07 7.03 -9.65
C ASN A 199 2.97 7.57 -8.74
N ALA A 200 2.52 8.81 -8.93
CA ALA A 200 1.37 9.34 -8.20
C ALA A 200 0.10 8.53 -8.49
N MET A 201 -0.08 8.06 -9.73
CA MET A 201 -1.21 7.22 -10.16
C MET A 201 -1.22 5.79 -9.58
N HIS A 202 -0.21 5.39 -8.78
CA HIS A 202 -0.35 4.22 -7.89
C HIS A 202 -1.33 4.48 -6.74
N THR A 203 -1.64 5.74 -6.47
CA THR A 203 -2.75 6.17 -5.62
C THR A 203 -3.96 6.55 -6.48
N ASP A 204 -5.03 7.05 -5.85
CA ASP A 204 -6.18 7.66 -6.50
C ASP A 204 -5.95 9.15 -6.84
N LEU A 205 -4.70 9.63 -6.79
CA LEU A 205 -4.34 11.01 -7.14
C LEU A 205 -3.88 11.17 -8.58
N GLY A 206 -4.61 12.02 -9.31
CA GLY A 206 -4.25 12.48 -10.65
C GLY A 206 -3.12 13.53 -10.67
N PRO A 207 -2.50 13.78 -11.84
CA PRO A 207 -1.35 14.69 -11.97
C PRO A 207 -1.65 16.15 -11.63
N ASP A 208 -2.92 16.54 -11.65
CA ASP A 208 -3.40 17.90 -11.37
C ASP A 208 -3.93 18.09 -9.94
N GLN A 209 -4.00 17.03 -9.15
CA GLN A 209 -4.49 17.11 -7.78
C GLN A 209 -3.39 17.55 -6.81
N ALA A 210 -3.77 18.40 -5.86
CA ALA A 210 -2.86 18.86 -4.81
C ALA A 210 -2.32 17.66 -4.00
N ALA A 211 -1.08 17.79 -3.53
CA ALA A 211 -0.32 16.74 -2.85
C ALA A 211 -0.01 15.48 -3.68
N GLY A 212 -0.37 15.41 -4.97
CA GLY A 212 0.05 14.33 -5.86
C GLY A 212 1.58 14.21 -5.95
N THR A 213 2.29 15.35 -5.88
CA THR A 213 3.76 15.37 -5.83
C THR A 213 4.31 14.59 -4.65
N ALA A 214 3.66 14.58 -3.49
CA ALA A 214 4.17 13.87 -2.31
C ALA A 214 4.35 12.37 -2.58
N PHE A 215 3.34 11.72 -3.16
CA PHE A 215 3.41 10.30 -3.50
C PHE A 215 4.27 10.03 -4.74
N GLY A 216 4.12 10.84 -5.79
CA GLY A 216 4.93 10.72 -7.01
C GLY A 216 6.43 10.84 -6.74
N TRP A 217 6.83 11.83 -5.94
CA TRP A 217 8.22 12.03 -5.52
C TRP A 217 8.69 10.94 -4.57
N LEU A 218 7.91 10.59 -3.54
CA LEU A 218 8.28 9.53 -2.59
C LEU A 218 8.53 8.19 -3.29
N LEU A 219 7.61 7.74 -4.14
CA LEU A 219 7.75 6.47 -4.84
C LEU A 219 8.85 6.50 -5.88
N SER A 220 9.07 7.64 -6.55
CA SER A 220 10.18 7.78 -7.49
C SER A 220 11.54 7.75 -6.79
N MET A 221 11.66 8.43 -5.65
CA MET A 221 12.91 8.44 -4.87
C MET A 221 13.18 7.09 -4.22
N LEU A 222 12.15 6.39 -3.73
CA LEU A 222 12.29 5.01 -3.28
C LEU A 222 12.70 4.08 -4.44
N GLY A 223 12.14 4.27 -5.63
CA GLY A 223 12.56 3.54 -6.82
C GLY A 223 14.01 3.81 -7.17
N GLN A 224 14.47 5.06 -7.06
CA GLN A 224 15.88 5.43 -7.27
C GLN A 224 16.84 4.86 -6.22
N ASP A 225 16.40 4.74 -4.95
CA ASP A 225 17.24 4.38 -3.80
C ASP A 225 17.29 2.86 -3.55
N VAL A 226 16.13 2.21 -3.49
CA VAL A 226 16.00 0.79 -3.14
C VAL A 226 15.45 -0.08 -4.27
N GLY A 227 15.12 0.53 -5.41
CA GLY A 227 14.39 -0.12 -6.50
C GLY A 227 12.93 -0.40 -6.16
N TYR A 228 12.25 -1.12 -7.04
CA TYR A 228 10.95 -1.75 -6.77
C TYR A 228 11.18 -3.24 -6.59
N PRO A 229 11.62 -3.69 -5.39
CA PRO A 229 11.94 -5.08 -5.18
C PRO A 229 10.68 -5.92 -5.05
N VAL A 230 10.81 -7.19 -5.43
CA VAL A 230 9.81 -8.24 -5.25
C VAL A 230 10.42 -9.35 -4.38
N PRO A 231 9.65 -10.07 -3.55
CA PRO A 231 10.17 -11.23 -2.87
C PRO A 231 10.39 -12.38 -3.87
N GLU A 232 11.52 -13.07 -3.77
CA GLU A 232 11.80 -14.29 -4.53
C GLU A 232 10.66 -15.32 -4.33
N GLY A 233 10.16 -15.85 -5.43
CA GLY A 233 9.05 -16.79 -5.44
C GLY A 233 7.67 -16.14 -5.30
N GLY A 234 7.59 -14.83 -4.99
CA GLY A 234 6.35 -14.04 -4.95
C GLY A 234 6.04 -13.31 -3.67
N ALA A 235 5.08 -12.38 -3.75
CA ALA A 235 4.50 -11.64 -2.64
C ALA A 235 4.34 -12.47 -1.35
N GLY A 236 3.76 -13.67 -1.45
CA GLY A 236 3.50 -14.56 -0.31
C GLY A 236 4.73 -14.84 0.56
N ALA A 237 5.95 -14.86 -0.01
CA ALA A 237 7.18 -15.07 0.74
C ALA A 237 7.43 -13.99 1.81
N LEU A 238 6.98 -12.75 1.58
CA LEU A 238 7.04 -11.68 2.59
C LEU A 238 6.10 -11.96 3.77
N ALA A 239 4.86 -12.36 3.49
CA ALA A 239 3.89 -12.72 4.53
C ALA A 239 4.35 -13.93 5.35
N GLU A 240 4.92 -14.94 4.69
CA GLU A 240 5.47 -16.10 5.37
C GLU A 240 6.70 -15.76 6.22
N ALA A 241 7.60 -14.90 5.74
CA ALA A 241 8.75 -14.45 6.52
C ALA A 241 8.31 -13.67 7.76
N LEU A 242 7.29 -12.82 7.64
CA LEU A 242 6.67 -12.12 8.78
C LEU A 242 6.06 -13.11 9.78
N ALA A 243 5.32 -14.12 9.31
CA ALA A 243 4.74 -15.14 10.18
C ALA A 243 5.83 -15.97 10.90
N ARG A 244 6.92 -16.33 10.20
CA ARG A 244 8.08 -17.01 10.80
C ARG A 244 8.81 -16.13 11.82
N ARG A 245 8.96 -14.84 11.56
CA ARG A 245 9.56 -13.86 12.48
C ARG A 245 8.73 -13.67 13.75
N PHE A 246 7.40 -13.69 13.63
CA PHE A 246 6.51 -13.67 14.77
C PHE A 246 6.66 -14.94 15.62
N GLY A 247 6.71 -16.12 14.98
CA GLY A 247 6.98 -17.39 15.64
C GLY A 247 5.89 -17.89 16.62
N GLY A 248 4.82 -17.12 16.83
CA GLY A 248 3.68 -17.46 17.67
C GLY A 248 2.50 -18.09 16.90
N ALA A 249 1.36 -18.22 17.58
CA ALA A 249 0.18 -18.88 17.03
C ALA A 249 -0.62 -17.95 16.08
N VAL A 250 -0.71 -18.36 14.81
CA VAL A 250 -1.62 -17.79 13.81
C VAL A 250 -2.76 -18.79 13.57
N HIS A 251 -3.96 -18.45 14.00
CA HIS A 251 -5.13 -19.30 13.85
C HIS A 251 -5.88 -18.96 12.57
N LEU A 252 -5.70 -19.79 11.55
CA LEU A 252 -6.31 -19.66 10.22
C LEU A 252 -7.76 -20.17 10.22
N GLY A 253 -8.57 -19.70 9.27
CA GLY A 253 -9.98 -20.08 9.14
C GLY A 253 -10.85 -19.66 10.33
N ARG A 254 -10.42 -18.65 11.10
CA ARG A 254 -11.13 -18.13 12.28
C ARG A 254 -11.54 -16.67 12.08
N PRO A 255 -12.55 -16.41 11.24
CA PRO A 255 -13.07 -15.06 11.06
C PRO A 255 -13.63 -14.53 12.39
N VAL A 256 -13.20 -13.32 12.77
CA VAL A 256 -13.74 -12.57 13.91
C VAL A 256 -14.98 -11.83 13.46
N ASP A 257 -16.09 -12.00 14.17
CA ASP A 257 -17.35 -11.31 13.86
C ASP A 257 -17.68 -10.19 14.85
N ARG A 258 -17.01 -10.17 16.01
CA ARG A 258 -17.27 -9.18 17.06
C ARG A 258 -16.09 -8.92 17.97
N ILE A 259 -15.87 -7.67 18.31
CA ILE A 259 -15.03 -7.23 19.43
C ILE A 259 -15.93 -7.04 20.65
N VAL A 260 -15.63 -7.75 21.73
CA VAL A 260 -16.46 -7.69 22.95
C VAL A 260 -16.07 -6.46 23.75
N VAL A 261 -16.98 -5.48 23.81
CA VAL A 261 -16.79 -4.22 24.53
C VAL A 261 -17.63 -4.18 25.81
N ALA A 262 -17.02 -3.80 26.93
CA ALA A 262 -17.75 -3.52 28.17
C ALA A 262 -17.11 -2.35 28.94
N GLY A 263 -17.92 -1.44 29.44
CA GLY A 263 -17.44 -0.25 30.18
C GLY A 263 -16.47 0.62 29.36
N GLY A 264 -16.67 0.68 28.04
CA GLY A 264 -15.79 1.40 27.10
C GLY A 264 -14.42 0.76 26.89
N ARG A 265 -14.27 -0.53 27.17
CA ARG A 265 -13.01 -1.28 27.04
C ARG A 265 -13.21 -2.53 26.18
N ALA A 266 -12.25 -2.83 25.31
CA ALA A 266 -12.19 -4.10 24.61
C ALA A 266 -11.71 -5.21 25.55
N LEU A 267 -12.49 -6.29 25.66
CA LEU A 267 -12.22 -7.43 26.54
C LEU A 267 -11.67 -8.66 25.79
N GLY A 268 -11.75 -8.65 24.46
CA GLY A 268 -11.43 -9.79 23.61
C GLY A 268 -12.30 -9.80 22.36
N VAL A 269 -12.35 -10.93 21.68
CA VAL A 269 -13.09 -11.09 20.42
C VAL A 269 -13.93 -12.36 20.43
N ARG A 270 -15.00 -12.38 19.64
CA ARG A 270 -15.71 -13.59 19.26
C ARG A 270 -15.44 -13.91 17.80
N ASP A 271 -15.22 -15.20 17.54
CA ASP A 271 -15.17 -15.72 16.18
C ASP A 271 -16.57 -16.12 15.71
N ALA A 272 -16.72 -16.27 14.38
CA ALA A 272 -18.00 -16.62 13.77
C ALA A 272 -18.54 -18.01 14.17
N ALA A 273 -17.70 -18.86 14.78
CA ALA A 273 -18.12 -20.14 15.36
C ALA A 273 -18.65 -19.99 16.80
N GLY A 274 -18.66 -18.77 17.35
CA GLY A 274 -19.10 -18.45 18.70
C GLY A 274 -18.02 -18.64 19.77
N GLY A 275 -16.79 -18.99 19.38
CA GLY A 275 -15.63 -19.06 20.27
C GLY A 275 -15.27 -17.67 20.79
N PHE A 276 -14.89 -17.56 22.06
CA PHE A 276 -14.49 -16.30 22.68
C PHE A 276 -13.02 -16.37 23.07
N VAL A 277 -12.22 -15.45 22.55
CA VAL A 277 -10.81 -15.30 22.95
C VAL A 277 -10.69 -14.03 23.78
N ARG A 278 -10.40 -14.19 25.06
CA ARG A 278 -10.20 -13.10 26.01
C ARG A 278 -8.83 -12.46 25.79
N ALA A 279 -8.82 -11.13 25.68
CA ALA A 279 -7.60 -10.35 25.69
C ALA A 279 -7.40 -9.70 27.07
N ARG A 280 -6.25 -9.89 27.71
CA ARG A 280 -5.92 -9.27 29.01
C ARG A 280 -5.47 -7.82 28.89
N LYS A 281 -4.77 -7.49 27.81
CA LYS A 281 -4.13 -6.18 27.60
C LYS A 281 -4.65 -5.42 26.40
N ALA A 282 -4.84 -6.05 25.23
CA ALA A 282 -5.24 -5.31 24.02
C ALA A 282 -5.93 -6.14 22.93
N VAL A 283 -6.66 -5.49 22.04
CA VAL A 283 -7.08 -6.00 20.74
C VAL A 283 -6.54 -5.07 19.66
N LEU A 284 -5.81 -5.62 18.68
CA LEU A 284 -5.31 -4.87 17.52
C LEU A 284 -6.06 -5.35 16.28
N ALA A 285 -6.65 -4.41 15.53
CA ALA A 285 -7.45 -4.73 14.36
C ALA A 285 -6.70 -4.34 13.07
N ASP A 286 -6.17 -5.34 12.36
CA ASP A 286 -5.64 -5.21 11.01
C ASP A 286 -6.77 -5.45 9.98
N VAL A 287 -7.84 -4.67 10.11
CA VAL A 287 -9.02 -4.67 9.23
C VAL A 287 -9.37 -3.23 8.85
N PRO A 288 -10.10 -2.97 7.75
CA PRO A 288 -10.45 -1.61 7.36
C PRO A 288 -11.25 -0.87 8.43
N ALA A 289 -11.08 0.46 8.50
CA ALA A 289 -11.70 1.26 9.56
C ALA A 289 -13.24 1.16 9.59
N PRO A 290 -13.98 1.26 8.46
CA PRO A 290 -15.43 1.07 8.49
C PRO A 290 -15.84 -0.32 9.02
N ALA A 291 -15.15 -1.39 8.61
CA ALA A 291 -15.43 -2.74 9.08
C ALA A 291 -15.14 -2.90 10.59
N LEU A 292 -14.05 -2.32 11.07
CA LEU A 292 -13.74 -2.31 12.50
C LEU A 292 -14.85 -1.64 13.31
N TYR A 293 -15.22 -0.41 12.93
CA TYR A 293 -16.08 0.42 13.76
C TYR A 293 -17.56 0.05 13.63
N LEU A 294 -18.04 -0.17 12.41
CA LEU A 294 -19.46 -0.37 12.15
C LEU A 294 -19.88 -1.84 12.32
N ASP A 295 -19.01 -2.78 11.96
CA ASP A 295 -19.35 -4.22 11.95
C ASP A 295 -18.82 -4.93 13.20
N LEU A 296 -17.51 -4.83 13.49
CA LEU A 296 -16.89 -5.60 14.57
C LEU A 296 -17.15 -5.01 15.96
N VAL A 297 -17.08 -3.68 16.10
CA VAL A 297 -17.35 -2.99 17.37
C VAL A 297 -18.83 -2.73 17.55
N GLY A 298 -19.51 -2.21 16.53
CA GLY A 298 -20.90 -1.77 16.61
C GLY A 298 -21.04 -0.30 17.01
N ALA A 299 -21.91 0.42 16.31
CA ALA A 299 -22.10 1.86 16.48
C ALA A 299 -22.54 2.27 17.90
N GLU A 300 -23.24 1.38 18.62
CA GLU A 300 -23.70 1.58 20.00
C GLU A 300 -22.57 1.74 21.02
N HIS A 301 -21.37 1.28 20.68
CA HIS A 301 -20.18 1.37 21.52
C HIS A 301 -19.29 2.57 21.18
N LEU A 302 -19.69 3.39 20.20
CA LEU A 302 -18.88 4.47 19.65
C LEU A 302 -19.54 5.85 19.87
N PRO A 303 -18.75 6.93 19.91
CA PRO A 303 -19.30 8.28 19.87
C PRO A 303 -20.11 8.50 18.58
N ALA A 304 -21.31 9.08 18.70
CA ALA A 304 -22.17 9.34 17.54
C ALA A 304 -21.49 10.21 16.47
N ARG A 305 -20.62 11.14 16.89
CA ARG A 305 -19.84 11.97 15.98
C ARG A 305 -18.87 11.14 15.12
N LEU A 306 -18.17 10.17 15.72
CA LEU A 306 -17.28 9.26 14.98
C LEU A 306 -18.08 8.44 13.95
N VAL A 307 -19.24 7.90 14.35
CA VAL A 307 -20.12 7.16 13.44
C VAL A 307 -20.58 8.03 12.27
N SER A 308 -20.93 9.30 12.54
CA SER A 308 -21.28 10.26 11.50
C SER A 308 -20.10 10.58 10.57
N ASP A 309 -18.90 10.78 11.12
CA ASP A 309 -17.70 11.12 10.33
C ASP A 309 -17.29 9.92 9.45
N LEU A 310 -17.48 8.68 9.90
CA LEU A 310 -17.28 7.46 9.09
C LEU A 310 -18.22 7.39 7.89
N GLY A 311 -19.38 8.05 7.92
CA GLY A 311 -20.25 8.18 6.75
C GLY A 311 -19.65 9.02 5.62
N ALA A 312 -18.63 9.83 5.92
CA ALA A 312 -17.84 10.60 4.95
C ALA A 312 -16.48 9.94 4.64
N PHE A 313 -16.23 8.73 5.13
CA PHE A 313 -15.02 7.98 4.80
C PHE A 313 -15.01 7.66 3.31
N GLU A 314 -13.95 8.08 2.64
CA GLU A 314 -13.77 7.93 1.21
C GLU A 314 -12.76 6.83 0.92
N TRP A 315 -13.23 5.82 0.17
CA TRP A 315 -12.38 4.79 -0.39
C TRP A 315 -11.64 5.32 -1.61
N ASP A 316 -10.40 4.89 -1.81
CA ASP A 316 -9.67 5.08 -3.06
C ASP A 316 -10.39 4.40 -4.24
N ASP A 317 -9.98 4.75 -5.45
CA ASP A 317 -10.57 4.24 -6.70
C ASP A 317 -10.70 2.70 -6.73
N ALA A 318 -11.68 2.23 -7.49
CA ALA A 318 -11.85 0.80 -7.69
C ALA A 318 -10.82 0.30 -8.71
N THR A 319 -10.32 -0.92 -8.54
CA THR A 319 -9.29 -1.48 -9.41
C THR A 319 -9.84 -2.63 -10.27
N ILE A 320 -9.43 -2.68 -11.54
CA ILE A 320 -9.47 -3.89 -12.36
C ILE A 320 -8.04 -4.34 -12.61
N LYS A 321 -7.78 -5.64 -12.41
CA LYS A 321 -6.48 -6.27 -12.63
C LYS A 321 -6.61 -7.40 -13.64
N VAL A 322 -5.62 -7.51 -14.53
CA VAL A 322 -5.48 -8.57 -15.51
C VAL A 322 -4.12 -9.22 -15.31
N ASP A 323 -4.11 -10.54 -15.13
CA ASP A 323 -2.90 -11.35 -15.03
C ASP A 323 -2.74 -12.23 -16.27
N TRP A 324 -1.50 -12.38 -16.73
CA TRP A 324 -1.16 -13.16 -17.91
C TRP A 324 -0.03 -14.16 -17.62
N ALA A 325 -0.18 -15.34 -18.22
CA ALA A 325 0.92 -16.26 -18.49
C ALA A 325 1.27 -16.12 -19.97
N LEU A 326 2.51 -15.76 -20.27
CA LEU A 326 2.98 -15.48 -21.62
C LEU A 326 4.01 -16.52 -22.06
N SER A 327 3.95 -16.97 -23.30
CA SER A 327 4.90 -17.94 -23.89
C SER A 327 6.28 -17.36 -24.18
N GLY A 328 6.47 -16.05 -24.00
CA GLY A 328 7.70 -15.33 -24.28
C GLY A 328 7.77 -13.99 -23.55
N PRO A 329 8.94 -13.32 -23.53
CA PRO A 329 9.06 -11.95 -23.03
C PRO A 329 8.22 -10.98 -23.86
N ILE A 330 7.70 -9.93 -23.22
CA ILE A 330 6.84 -8.94 -23.90
C ILE A 330 7.66 -8.18 -24.95
N PRO A 331 7.19 -8.11 -26.22
CA PRO A 331 7.96 -7.55 -27.32
C PRO A 331 7.84 -6.02 -27.39
N TRP A 332 8.12 -5.31 -26.29
CA TRP A 332 8.06 -3.84 -26.25
C TRP A 332 8.86 -3.20 -27.39
N THR A 333 8.28 -2.19 -28.04
CA THR A 333 8.98 -1.35 -29.02
C THR A 333 10.09 -0.55 -28.36
N ALA A 334 9.81 0.02 -27.18
CA ALA A 334 10.79 0.66 -26.32
C ALA A 334 11.69 -0.39 -25.64
N GLU A 335 12.97 -0.45 -26.04
CA GLU A 335 13.93 -1.45 -25.53
C GLU A 335 14.07 -1.41 -24.00
N ALA A 336 14.07 -0.23 -23.40
CA ALA A 336 14.21 -0.08 -21.95
C ALA A 336 13.06 -0.74 -21.16
N ALA A 337 11.85 -0.79 -21.72
CA ALA A 337 10.71 -1.45 -21.08
C ALA A 337 10.91 -2.96 -20.96
N ARG A 338 11.65 -3.61 -21.88
CA ARG A 338 11.97 -5.05 -21.82
C ARG A 338 12.81 -5.44 -20.60
N ARG A 339 13.44 -4.47 -19.97
CA ARG A 339 14.32 -4.64 -18.80
C ARG A 339 13.68 -4.15 -17.50
N ALA A 340 12.53 -3.50 -17.57
CA ALA A 340 11.89 -2.90 -16.42
C ALA A 340 11.00 -3.90 -15.69
N GLY A 341 11.05 -3.87 -14.35
CA GLY A 341 10.14 -4.64 -13.52
C GLY A 341 8.73 -4.07 -13.57
N THR A 342 8.62 -2.74 -13.52
CA THR A 342 7.36 -2.02 -13.66
C THR A 342 7.33 -1.23 -14.96
N VAL A 343 6.22 -1.28 -15.70
CA VAL A 343 5.98 -0.49 -16.89
C VAL A 343 4.72 0.32 -16.70
N HIS A 344 4.83 1.64 -16.82
CA HIS A 344 3.69 2.53 -16.97
C HIS A 344 3.36 2.61 -18.46
N VAL A 345 2.14 2.21 -18.83
CA VAL A 345 1.70 2.14 -20.23
C VAL A 345 0.45 2.98 -20.40
N GLY A 346 0.47 3.85 -21.39
CA GLY A 346 -0.64 4.72 -21.72
C GLY A 346 -0.49 6.12 -21.12
N GLY A 347 -1.05 7.11 -21.82
CA GLY A 347 -1.07 8.51 -21.42
C GLY A 347 0.28 9.23 -21.43
N ASP A 348 0.34 10.37 -22.12
CA ASP A 348 1.21 11.46 -21.67
C ASP A 348 0.59 12.15 -20.44
N LEU A 349 1.17 13.25 -19.96
CA LEU A 349 0.68 13.94 -18.77
C LEU A 349 -0.78 14.39 -18.90
N ASP A 350 -1.22 14.74 -20.11
CA ASP A 350 -2.59 15.17 -20.38
C ASP A 350 -3.55 13.99 -20.48
N GLY A 351 -3.12 12.87 -21.08
CA GLY A 351 -3.85 11.60 -21.06
C GLY A 351 -4.12 11.11 -19.64
N LEU A 352 -3.11 11.18 -18.75
CA LEU A 352 -3.27 10.86 -17.33
C LEU A 352 -4.29 11.77 -16.65
N ALA A 353 -4.26 13.08 -16.93
CA ALA A 353 -5.20 14.06 -16.38
C ALA A 353 -6.64 13.83 -16.85
N VAL A 354 -6.82 13.52 -18.14
CA VAL A 354 -8.13 13.19 -18.72
C VAL A 354 -8.68 11.93 -18.08
N GLY A 355 -7.88 10.86 -17.97
CA GLY A 355 -8.29 9.61 -17.33
C GLY A 355 -8.72 9.81 -15.88
N ALA A 356 -7.91 10.53 -15.09
CA ALA A 356 -8.25 10.86 -13.70
C ALA A 356 -9.56 11.67 -13.60
N THR A 357 -9.77 12.63 -14.50
CA THR A 357 -11.00 13.43 -14.55
C THR A 357 -12.22 12.57 -14.92
N GLN A 358 -12.06 11.62 -15.84
CA GLN A 358 -13.13 10.68 -16.20
C GLN A 358 -13.55 9.84 -15.00
N ILE A 359 -12.59 9.30 -14.24
CA ILE A 359 -12.85 8.53 -13.02
C ILE A 359 -13.59 9.40 -11.98
N ALA A 360 -13.10 10.60 -11.72
CA ALA A 360 -13.76 11.56 -10.82
C ALA A 360 -15.20 11.91 -11.26
N CYS A 361 -15.49 11.86 -12.56
CA CYS A 361 -16.82 12.05 -13.13
C CYS A 361 -17.68 10.78 -13.15
N GLY A 362 -17.23 9.68 -12.55
CA GLY A 362 -17.95 8.40 -12.56
C GLY A 362 -17.92 7.68 -13.92
N ARG A 363 -16.95 7.99 -14.79
CA ARG A 363 -16.81 7.41 -16.13
C ARG A 363 -15.58 6.51 -16.20
N VAL A 364 -15.73 5.36 -16.85
CA VAL A 364 -14.60 4.48 -17.16
C VAL A 364 -13.69 5.23 -18.15
N PRO A 365 -12.37 5.31 -17.91
CA PRO A 365 -11.45 5.97 -18.83
C PRO A 365 -11.56 5.42 -20.26
N ASP A 366 -11.47 6.29 -21.27
CA ASP A 366 -11.48 5.87 -22.69
C ASP A 366 -10.15 5.25 -23.12
N ASP A 367 -9.04 5.80 -22.62
CA ASP A 367 -7.70 5.23 -22.73
C ASP A 367 -7.17 4.96 -21.31
N PRO A 368 -7.20 3.70 -20.83
CA PRO A 368 -6.81 3.41 -19.47
C PRO A 368 -5.29 3.51 -19.30
N PHE A 369 -4.86 4.27 -18.30
CA PHE A 369 -3.48 4.19 -17.80
C PHE A 369 -3.27 2.84 -17.11
N LEU A 370 -2.23 2.12 -17.53
CA LEU A 370 -1.89 0.81 -17.01
C LEU A 370 -0.62 0.89 -16.18
N ILE A 371 -0.70 0.37 -14.97
CA ILE A 371 0.47 0.03 -14.17
C ILE A 371 0.69 -1.47 -14.36
N MET A 372 1.81 -1.83 -14.99
CA MET A 372 2.10 -3.20 -15.40
C MET A 372 3.35 -3.73 -14.69
N GLY A 373 3.28 -4.97 -14.21
CA GLY A 373 4.40 -5.70 -13.63
C GLY A 373 4.88 -6.84 -14.52
N GLN A 374 6.19 -6.89 -14.78
CA GLN A 374 6.88 -8.00 -15.43
C GLN A 374 7.58 -8.86 -14.37
N MET A 375 6.90 -9.90 -13.89
CA MET A 375 7.32 -10.60 -12.68
C MET A 375 8.50 -11.52 -12.94
N THR A 376 8.59 -12.15 -14.10
CA THR A 376 9.74 -13.01 -14.46
C THR A 376 10.97 -12.18 -14.78
N THR A 377 10.77 -11.00 -15.37
CA THR A 377 11.83 -10.01 -15.55
C THR A 377 12.42 -9.55 -14.19
N ALA A 378 11.58 -9.39 -13.16
CA ALA A 378 12.03 -9.05 -11.81
C ALA A 378 12.59 -10.25 -11.03
N ASP A 379 12.01 -11.43 -11.20
CA ASP A 379 12.38 -12.68 -10.53
C ASP A 379 12.18 -13.89 -11.47
N PRO A 380 13.26 -14.53 -11.94
CA PRO A 380 13.16 -15.65 -12.87
C PRO A 380 12.40 -16.88 -12.33
N THR A 381 12.13 -16.97 -11.02
CA THR A 381 11.44 -18.12 -10.42
C THR A 381 9.90 -18.07 -10.56
N ARG A 382 9.39 -17.03 -11.22
CA ARG A 382 7.96 -16.73 -11.35
C ARG A 382 7.26 -17.52 -12.46
N SER A 383 8.01 -17.98 -13.46
CA SER A 383 7.48 -18.75 -14.59
C SER A 383 8.55 -19.67 -15.18
N PRO A 384 8.19 -20.63 -16.05
CA PRO A 384 9.17 -21.45 -16.77
C PRO A 384 10.20 -20.62 -17.57
N GLU A 385 11.37 -21.20 -17.80
CA GLU A 385 12.43 -20.53 -18.58
C GLU A 385 11.94 -20.14 -19.98
N GLY A 386 12.24 -18.90 -20.38
CA GLY A 386 11.82 -18.34 -21.67
C GLY A 386 10.39 -17.80 -21.71
N THR A 387 9.63 -17.89 -20.62
CA THR A 387 8.25 -17.36 -20.51
C THR A 387 8.19 -16.08 -19.67
N GLU A 388 7.01 -15.46 -19.56
CA GLU A 388 6.81 -14.28 -18.71
C GLU A 388 5.47 -14.37 -17.95
N ALA A 389 5.55 -14.23 -16.63
CA ALA A 389 4.40 -13.96 -15.76
C ALA A 389 4.24 -12.44 -15.63
N ALA A 390 3.13 -11.89 -16.11
CA ALA A 390 2.89 -10.45 -16.07
C ALA A 390 1.50 -10.12 -15.54
N TRP A 391 1.30 -8.89 -15.10
CA TRP A 391 -0.01 -8.36 -14.75
C TRP A 391 -0.09 -6.88 -15.06
N ALA A 392 -1.28 -6.36 -15.29
CA ALA A 392 -1.54 -4.93 -15.29
C ALA A 392 -2.78 -4.63 -14.45
N TYR A 393 -2.81 -3.48 -13.80
CA TYR A 393 -4.04 -2.94 -13.24
C TYR A 393 -4.27 -1.51 -13.71
N THR A 394 -5.53 -1.09 -13.59
CA THR A 394 -5.97 0.27 -13.86
C THR A 394 -7.12 0.65 -12.94
N HIS A 395 -7.23 1.95 -12.68
CA HIS A 395 -8.28 2.51 -11.85
C HIS A 395 -9.55 2.73 -12.66
N VAL A 396 -10.69 2.44 -12.05
CA VAL A 396 -12.03 2.64 -12.58
C VAL A 396 -12.90 3.32 -11.52
N PRO A 397 -13.94 4.07 -11.91
CA PRO A 397 -14.82 4.71 -10.94
C PRO A 397 -15.51 3.69 -10.04
N ARG A 398 -15.70 4.08 -8.78
CA ARG A 398 -16.48 3.32 -7.80
C ARG A 398 -17.96 3.28 -8.17
N GLY A 399 -18.67 2.28 -7.65
CA GLY A 399 -20.13 2.16 -7.79
C GLY A 399 -20.61 1.56 -9.11
N LEU A 400 -19.72 1.27 -10.06
CA LEU A 400 -20.07 0.52 -11.26
C LEU A 400 -20.22 -0.98 -10.97
N ARG A 401 -21.21 -1.60 -11.58
CA ARG A 401 -21.39 -3.06 -11.57
C ARG A 401 -20.73 -3.66 -12.80
N TRP A 402 -19.82 -4.58 -12.58
CA TRP A 402 -19.09 -5.28 -13.62
C TRP A 402 -19.65 -6.69 -13.77
N THR A 403 -20.16 -7.02 -14.97
CA THR A 403 -20.46 -8.41 -15.32
C THR A 403 -19.17 -9.10 -15.76
N ARG A 404 -19.15 -10.44 -15.77
CA ARG A 404 -17.98 -11.17 -16.28
C ARG A 404 -17.63 -10.74 -17.70
N ASP A 405 -18.60 -10.71 -18.61
CA ASP A 405 -18.38 -10.24 -19.98
C ASP A 405 -17.91 -8.78 -20.06
N GLY A 406 -18.36 -7.93 -19.13
CA GLY A 406 -17.91 -6.55 -19.03
C GLY A 406 -16.43 -6.45 -18.64
N LEU A 407 -15.99 -7.28 -17.69
CA LEU A 407 -14.59 -7.41 -17.30
C LEU A 407 -13.74 -7.94 -18.46
N GLU A 408 -14.20 -8.97 -19.17
CA GLU A 408 -13.46 -9.50 -20.32
C GLU A 408 -13.29 -8.46 -21.43
N ARG A 409 -14.36 -7.74 -21.80
CA ARG A 409 -14.26 -6.67 -22.80
C ARG A 409 -13.33 -5.54 -22.37
N TYR A 410 -13.28 -5.25 -21.07
CA TYR A 410 -12.37 -4.24 -20.55
C TYR A 410 -10.92 -4.73 -20.56
N ALA A 411 -10.68 -6.00 -20.24
CA ALA A 411 -9.38 -6.62 -20.38
C ALA A 411 -8.91 -6.64 -21.86
N ASP A 412 -9.80 -6.84 -22.83
CA ASP A 412 -9.44 -6.73 -24.25
C ASP A 412 -8.95 -5.30 -24.61
N ARG A 413 -9.49 -4.26 -23.96
CA ARG A 413 -9.02 -2.87 -24.09
C ARG A 413 -7.66 -2.67 -23.42
N VAL A 414 -7.44 -3.24 -22.24
CA VAL A 414 -6.14 -3.24 -21.57
C VAL A 414 -5.08 -3.87 -22.48
N GLU A 415 -5.37 -5.03 -23.05
CA GLU A 415 -4.47 -5.69 -24.00
C GLU A 415 -4.28 -4.89 -25.28
N ALA A 416 -5.26 -4.09 -25.71
CA ALA A 416 -5.12 -3.23 -26.89
C ALA A 416 -4.10 -2.11 -26.65
N VAL A 417 -4.09 -1.54 -25.45
CA VAL A 417 -3.11 -0.52 -25.04
C VAL A 417 -1.71 -1.13 -25.00
N VAL A 418 -1.56 -2.34 -24.46
CA VAL A 418 -0.28 -3.07 -24.45
C VAL A 418 0.15 -3.43 -25.87
N GLU A 419 -0.73 -4.00 -26.69
CA GLU A 419 -0.45 -4.40 -28.08
C GLU A 419 0.02 -3.23 -28.94
N ALA A 420 -0.49 -2.02 -28.71
CA ALA A 420 -0.06 -0.81 -29.41
C ALA A 420 1.41 -0.44 -29.12
N ARG A 421 1.98 -0.88 -28.00
CA ARG A 421 3.38 -0.64 -27.57
C ARG A 421 4.26 -1.88 -27.57
N ALA A 422 3.65 -3.05 -27.70
CA ALA A 422 4.31 -4.34 -27.81
C ALA A 422 3.58 -5.20 -28.85
N PRO A 423 3.69 -4.89 -30.16
CA PRO A 423 3.04 -5.67 -31.20
C PRO A 423 3.44 -7.14 -31.14
N GLY A 424 2.45 -8.03 -31.17
CA GLY A 424 2.60 -9.46 -30.94
C GLY A 424 2.42 -9.91 -29.48
N PHE A 425 2.12 -9.00 -28.55
CA PHE A 425 1.84 -9.35 -27.15
C PHE A 425 0.70 -10.36 -27.01
N ARG A 426 -0.43 -10.13 -27.70
CA ARG A 426 -1.60 -11.01 -27.61
C ARG A 426 -1.33 -12.43 -28.11
N ASP A 427 -0.45 -12.58 -29.11
CA ASP A 427 -0.06 -13.89 -29.63
C ASP A 427 0.74 -14.72 -28.60
N LEU A 428 1.31 -14.06 -27.58
CA LEU A 428 2.04 -14.72 -26.51
C LEU A 428 1.15 -15.27 -25.38
N VAL A 429 -0.11 -14.82 -25.27
CA VAL A 429 -0.98 -15.11 -24.12
C VAL A 429 -1.37 -16.59 -24.08
N LEU A 430 -0.84 -17.32 -23.10
CA LEU A 430 -1.19 -18.72 -22.81
C LEU A 430 -2.38 -18.84 -21.86
N GLY A 431 -2.52 -17.87 -20.96
CA GLY A 431 -3.59 -17.82 -19.97
C GLY A 431 -3.82 -16.40 -19.49
N ARG A 432 -5.07 -16.08 -19.18
CA ARG A 432 -5.49 -14.78 -18.68
C ARG A 432 -6.48 -14.94 -17.54
N VAL A 433 -6.31 -14.15 -16.49
CA VAL A 433 -7.32 -13.98 -15.44
C VAL A 433 -7.61 -12.51 -15.23
N VAL A 434 -8.88 -12.15 -15.28
CA VAL A 434 -9.38 -10.80 -14.99
C VAL A 434 -10.05 -10.78 -13.62
N GLN A 435 -9.64 -9.86 -12.76
CA GLN A 435 -10.22 -9.62 -11.44
C GLN A 435 -10.84 -8.21 -11.41
N GLY A 436 -12.15 -8.15 -11.20
CA GLY A 436 -12.86 -6.90 -10.95
C GLY A 436 -12.92 -6.53 -9.46
N PRO A 437 -13.52 -5.37 -9.13
CA PRO A 437 -13.63 -4.89 -7.75
C PRO A 437 -14.27 -5.87 -6.77
N GLU A 438 -15.31 -6.59 -7.20
CA GLU A 438 -15.99 -7.60 -6.37
C GLU A 438 -15.13 -8.88 -6.22
N ASP A 439 -14.44 -9.32 -7.28
CA ASP A 439 -13.54 -10.47 -7.21
C ASP A 439 -12.38 -10.22 -6.21
N LEU A 440 -11.86 -8.99 -6.19
CA LEU A 440 -10.81 -8.58 -5.24
C LEU A 440 -11.31 -8.63 -3.80
N LYS A 441 -12.52 -8.09 -3.54
CA LYS A 441 -13.18 -8.13 -2.23
C LYS A 441 -13.50 -9.56 -1.79
N ASP A 442 -14.00 -10.40 -2.68
CA ASP A 442 -14.38 -11.78 -2.35
C ASP A 442 -13.15 -12.63 -1.98
N ARG A 443 -12.00 -12.37 -2.61
CA ARG A 443 -10.73 -13.03 -2.26
C ARG A 443 -10.06 -12.43 -1.03
N ASN A 444 -10.29 -11.15 -0.74
CA ASN A 444 -9.81 -10.46 0.46
C ASN A 444 -10.83 -9.38 0.89
N PRO A 445 -11.60 -9.61 1.98
CA PRO A 445 -12.63 -8.68 2.44
C PRO A 445 -12.14 -7.27 2.76
N SER A 446 -10.82 -7.08 2.93
CA SER A 446 -10.24 -5.76 3.17
C SER A 446 -10.19 -4.88 1.91
N LEU A 447 -10.30 -5.46 0.71
CA LEU A 447 -10.24 -4.76 -0.57
C LEU A 447 -11.64 -4.32 -1.04
N LEU A 448 -12.37 -3.63 -0.16
CA LEU A 448 -13.79 -3.32 -0.36
C LEU A 448 -14.01 -2.49 -1.64
N GLY A 449 -14.79 -3.04 -2.56
CA GLY A 449 -15.06 -2.40 -3.86
C GLY A 449 -13.79 -2.13 -4.65
N GLY A 450 -12.79 -3.02 -4.55
CA GLY A 450 -11.53 -2.93 -5.28
C GLY A 450 -10.56 -1.86 -4.80
N SER A 451 -10.76 -1.31 -3.59
CA SER A 451 -9.81 -0.40 -2.95
C SER A 451 -8.52 -1.14 -2.59
N THR A 452 -7.38 -0.55 -2.92
CA THR A 452 -6.05 -1.13 -2.66
C THR A 452 -5.33 -0.46 -1.51
N ASN A 453 -5.66 0.81 -1.24
CA ASN A 453 -5.05 1.61 -0.16
C ASN A 453 -5.90 1.67 1.12
N SER A 454 -7.10 1.08 1.12
CA SER A 454 -8.04 1.10 2.25
C SER A 454 -8.42 2.52 2.70
N GLY A 455 -8.62 3.43 1.74
CA GLY A 455 -9.01 4.82 1.91
C GLY A 455 -8.16 5.78 1.07
N THR A 456 -8.78 6.83 0.52
CA THR A 456 -8.15 7.81 -0.40
C THR A 456 -6.80 8.38 0.09
N ALA A 457 -5.90 8.64 -0.84
CA ALA A 457 -4.64 9.37 -0.65
C ALA A 457 -4.82 10.90 -0.66
N ALA A 458 -6.04 11.40 -0.88
CA ALA A 458 -6.33 12.82 -0.87
C ALA A 458 -6.09 13.48 0.51
N ILE A 459 -5.71 14.76 0.46
CA ILE A 459 -5.25 15.51 1.64
C ILE A 459 -6.27 15.55 2.78
N HIS A 460 -7.57 15.49 2.49
CA HIS A 460 -8.64 15.50 3.49
C HIS A 460 -8.79 14.20 4.27
N GLN A 461 -8.15 13.10 3.84
CA GLN A 461 -8.17 11.81 4.53
C GLN A 461 -6.77 11.20 4.71
N GLN A 462 -5.74 12.05 4.70
CA GLN A 462 -4.36 11.67 4.98
C GLN A 462 -3.84 12.30 6.26
N LEU A 463 -2.68 11.80 6.72
CA LEU A 463 -2.02 12.26 7.94
C LEU A 463 -2.97 12.21 9.16
N VAL A 464 -3.22 13.36 9.80
CA VAL A 464 -4.08 13.47 10.99
C VAL A 464 -5.56 13.18 10.75
N PHE A 465 -5.99 13.22 9.49
CA PHE A 465 -7.37 13.02 9.10
C PHE A 465 -7.67 11.56 8.78
N ARG A 466 -6.66 10.68 8.77
CA ARG A 466 -6.83 9.26 8.47
C ARG A 466 -7.10 8.45 9.74
N PRO A 467 -8.13 7.57 9.80
CA PRO A 467 -9.18 7.33 8.78
C PRO A 467 -10.22 8.45 8.71
N VAL A 468 -10.51 9.12 9.82
CA VAL A 468 -11.37 10.30 9.90
C VAL A 468 -10.75 11.30 10.90
N PRO A 469 -11.15 12.59 10.89
CA PRO A 469 -10.60 13.58 11.81
C PRO A 469 -10.62 13.10 13.27
N GLY A 470 -9.49 13.28 13.96
CA GLY A 470 -9.31 12.89 15.36
C GLY A 470 -8.65 11.53 15.60
N LEU A 471 -8.40 10.74 14.53
CA LEU A 471 -7.77 9.41 14.60
C LEU A 471 -6.40 9.31 13.90
N GLY A 472 -5.61 10.40 13.85
CA GLY A 472 -4.21 10.37 13.35
C GLY A 472 -3.23 9.48 14.14
N ARG A 473 -3.74 8.61 15.02
CA ARG A 473 -3.06 7.66 15.90
C ARG A 473 -3.79 6.32 15.85
N ALA A 474 -3.10 5.26 16.29
CA ALA A 474 -3.70 3.92 16.37
C ALA A 474 -4.76 3.78 17.47
N ASP A 475 -4.77 4.65 18.49
CA ASP A 475 -5.72 4.60 19.61
C ASP A 475 -7.17 4.87 19.15
N THR A 476 -8.13 4.05 19.62
CA THR A 476 -9.56 4.23 19.33
C THR A 476 -10.34 4.72 20.55
N PRO A 477 -11.59 5.23 20.41
CA PRO A 477 -12.44 5.60 21.54
C PRO A 477 -12.75 4.46 22.53
N VAL A 478 -12.58 3.21 22.09
CA VAL A 478 -12.66 2.03 22.96
C VAL A 478 -11.27 1.76 23.55
N ASP A 479 -11.13 1.90 24.87
CA ASP A 479 -9.86 1.64 25.55
C ASP A 479 -9.42 0.19 25.28
N ARG A 480 -8.11 0.01 25.09
CA ARG A 480 -7.47 -1.28 24.72
C ARG A 480 -7.79 -1.80 23.31
N LEU A 481 -8.49 -1.06 22.48
CA LEU A 481 -8.66 -1.34 21.06
C LEU A 481 -7.83 -0.39 20.20
N TYR A 482 -7.12 -0.93 19.22
CA TYR A 482 -6.23 -0.19 18.33
C TYR A 482 -6.50 -0.54 16.87
N LEU A 483 -6.52 0.48 16.00
CA LEU A 483 -6.55 0.32 14.55
C LEU A 483 -5.12 0.11 14.05
N ALA A 484 -4.87 -1.04 13.41
CA ALA A 484 -3.55 -1.46 12.95
C ALA A 484 -3.43 -1.60 11.42
N SER A 485 -4.49 -1.31 10.68
CA SER A 485 -4.56 -1.55 9.23
C SER A 485 -4.10 -0.35 8.39
N ALA A 486 -4.09 -0.55 7.07
CA ALA A 486 -3.84 0.51 6.09
C ALA A 486 -4.84 1.67 6.17
N SER A 487 -6.02 1.49 6.81
CA SER A 487 -6.93 2.62 7.09
C SER A 487 -6.42 3.55 8.20
N ALA A 488 -5.40 3.18 8.96
CA ALA A 488 -4.69 4.11 9.85
C ALA A 488 -3.55 4.81 9.10
N HIS A 489 -3.17 6.00 9.58
CA HIS A 489 -1.90 6.62 9.19
C HIS A 489 -0.74 5.64 9.48
N PRO A 490 0.15 5.35 8.51
CA PRO A 490 0.48 6.12 7.29
C PRO A 490 -0.31 5.84 6.01
N GLY A 491 -1.14 4.81 5.95
CA GLY A 491 -1.83 4.39 4.73
C GLY A 491 -1.37 3.03 4.19
N GLY A 492 -1.59 2.81 2.90
CA GLY A 492 -1.16 1.62 2.16
C GLY A 492 0.34 1.59 1.86
N GLY A 493 0.81 0.47 1.28
CA GLY A 493 2.21 0.32 0.84
C GLY A 493 3.05 -0.72 1.60
N VAL A 494 2.43 -1.56 2.44
CA VAL A 494 3.08 -2.76 3.02
C VAL A 494 4.36 -2.45 3.82
N HIS A 495 4.45 -1.24 4.39
CA HIS A 495 5.60 -0.78 5.17
C HIS A 495 5.56 -1.24 6.65
N GLY A 496 4.50 -1.93 7.09
CA GLY A 496 4.35 -2.50 8.45
C GLY A 496 4.07 -1.49 9.58
N ALA A 497 4.05 -0.20 9.27
CA ALA A 497 4.12 0.83 10.30
C ALA A 497 2.79 1.07 11.02
N ALA A 498 1.64 0.85 10.38
CA ALA A 498 0.35 0.94 11.05
C ALA A 498 0.27 -0.09 12.19
N GLY A 499 0.71 -1.32 11.92
CA GLY A 499 0.84 -2.38 12.92
C GLY A 499 1.83 -2.03 14.03
N ALA A 500 3.02 -1.55 13.67
CA ALA A 500 4.02 -1.13 14.65
C ALA A 500 3.55 0.03 15.55
N ASN A 501 2.80 0.97 14.99
CA ASN A 501 2.23 2.09 15.74
C ASN A 501 1.14 1.62 16.71
N ALA A 502 0.29 0.68 16.30
CA ALA A 502 -0.68 0.04 17.19
C ALA A 502 -0.01 -0.75 18.31
N ALA A 503 1.03 -1.53 18.01
CA ALA A 503 1.80 -2.26 19.03
C ALA A 503 2.45 -1.31 20.06
N ARG A 504 3.08 -0.22 19.60
CA ARG A 504 3.67 0.79 20.49
C ARG A 504 2.62 1.47 21.37
N ALA A 505 1.44 1.79 20.83
CA ALA A 505 0.35 2.38 21.60
C ALA A 505 -0.18 1.41 22.68
N ALA A 506 -0.32 0.12 22.34
CA ALA A 506 -0.70 -0.93 23.28
C ALA A 506 0.32 -1.09 24.41
N LEU A 507 1.62 -1.12 24.08
CA LEU A 507 2.71 -1.19 25.05
C LEU A 507 2.73 0.04 25.97
N ALA A 508 2.60 1.25 25.41
CA ALA A 508 2.57 2.49 26.18
C ALA A 508 1.40 2.52 27.18
N ARG A 509 0.21 2.11 26.74
CA ARG A 509 -0.99 2.01 27.58
C ARG A 509 -0.86 1.01 28.72
N ASN A 510 -0.03 -0.02 28.58
CA ASN A 510 0.19 -1.07 29.58
C ASN A 510 1.52 -0.95 30.34
N GLY A 511 2.29 0.13 30.12
CA GLY A 511 3.51 0.44 30.86
C GLY A 511 3.23 1.17 32.18
N LEU A 512 4.30 1.56 32.90
CA LEU A 512 4.24 2.22 34.22
C LEU A 512 3.39 3.51 34.24
N GLY A 513 3.33 4.23 33.12
CA GLY A 513 2.51 5.46 32.96
C GLY A 513 1.14 5.24 32.31
N GLY A 514 0.70 3.98 32.18
CA GLY A 514 -0.44 3.57 31.36
C GLY A 514 -1.77 4.22 31.72
N ASP A 515 -2.04 4.44 33.01
CA ASP A 515 -3.27 5.12 33.46
C ASP A 515 -3.29 6.60 33.05
N GLY A 516 -2.14 7.28 33.14
CA GLY A 516 -2.00 8.65 32.66
C GLY A 516 -2.15 8.74 31.15
N TYR A 517 -1.54 7.80 30.42
CA TYR A 517 -1.71 7.66 28.97
C TYR A 517 -3.19 7.48 28.60
N ARG A 518 -3.91 6.58 29.29
CA ARG A 518 -5.35 6.38 29.08
C ARG A 518 -6.14 7.67 29.28
N LEU A 519 -5.92 8.37 30.39
CA LEU A 519 -6.66 9.59 30.71
C LEU A 519 -6.42 10.68 29.68
N LEU A 520 -5.19 10.82 29.18
CA LEU A 520 -4.85 11.73 28.10
C LEU A 520 -5.61 11.39 26.81
N VAL A 521 -5.53 10.14 26.35
CA VAL A 521 -6.19 9.68 25.11
C VAL A 521 -7.70 9.85 25.20
N GLN A 522 -8.31 9.41 26.31
CA GLN A 522 -9.75 9.57 26.54
C GLN A 522 -10.16 11.05 26.67
N GLY A 523 -9.29 11.91 27.19
CA GLY A 523 -9.52 13.35 27.24
C GLY A 523 -9.56 13.97 25.84
N LEU A 524 -8.57 13.64 25.01
CA LEU A 524 -8.48 14.09 23.61
C LEU A 524 -9.67 13.60 22.79
N GLN A 525 -9.98 12.31 22.83
CA GLN A 525 -11.10 11.74 22.09
C GLN A 525 -12.45 12.29 22.55
N ARG A 526 -12.64 12.48 23.86
CA ARG A 526 -13.84 13.16 24.37
C ARG A 526 -13.91 14.60 23.91
N ALA A 527 -12.81 15.33 23.77
CA ALA A 527 -12.86 16.71 23.28
C ALA A 527 -13.18 16.77 21.78
N LEU A 528 -12.69 15.81 21.00
CA LEU A 528 -12.89 15.73 19.55
C LEU A 528 -14.29 15.25 19.16
N TYR A 529 -14.85 14.29 19.89
CA TYR A 529 -16.13 13.65 19.57
C TYR A 529 -17.28 14.04 20.52
N ARG A 530 -17.23 15.24 21.11
CA ARG A 530 -18.35 15.76 21.92
C ARG A 530 -19.63 15.93 21.12
#